data_AF-A0A960GVP0-F1
#
_entry.id   AF-A0A960GVP0-F1
#
_cell.length_a   1.000
_cell.length_b   1.000
_cell.length_c   1.000
_cell.angle_alpha   90.00
_cell.angle_beta   90.00
_cell.angle_gamma   90.00
#
_symmetry.space_group_name_H-M   'P 1'
#
loop_
_entity.id
_entity.type
_entity.pdbx_description
1 polymer ?
#
loop_
_entity_poly.entity_id
_entity_poly.type
_entity_poly.pdbx_seq_one_letter_code
_entity_poly.pdbx_strand_id
1 'polypeptide(L)'
;MFEKPPTNPDRDAIADRAKHEYAQATLKLAAVQYRLAELAGTGHLDAAESLDLQRTLVDVWADLYGGTLCAVRDEDTDDSTWNQVDNTYSDGRSVMVCSRIEPEESAEFQWEHNAFLLDNGAVCEHPRGMICVIAPVDPSGDYITDDHQDTDFADLRRRLGRDDEEESQEDDGDVSGS
;
A
#
# COMPACT_ATOMS: atom_id res chain seq x y z
N MET A 1 -40.62 -16.31 25.95
CA MET A 1 -39.38 -15.69 26.47
C MET A 1 -38.33 -15.99 25.42
N PHE A 2 -37.89 -14.98 24.65
CA PHE A 2 -36.82 -15.17 23.67
C PHE A 2 -35.50 -15.03 24.42
N GLU A 3 -34.73 -16.12 24.52
CA GLU A 3 -33.34 -16.03 24.96
C GLU A 3 -32.57 -15.22 23.92
N LYS A 4 -31.91 -14.16 24.37
CA LYS A 4 -31.02 -13.38 23.51
C LYS A 4 -29.83 -14.29 23.17
N PRO A 5 -29.44 -14.39 21.89
CA PRO A 5 -28.29 -15.19 21.52
C PRO A 5 -27.04 -14.69 22.28
N PRO A 6 -26.11 -15.59 22.63
CA PRO A 6 -24.91 -15.21 23.34
C PRO A 6 -24.11 -14.17 22.55
N THR A 7 -23.75 -13.07 23.21
CA THR A 7 -22.84 -12.06 22.66
C THR A 7 -21.46 -12.69 22.45
N ASN A 8 -20.82 -12.43 21.31
CA ASN A 8 -19.45 -12.92 21.08
C ASN A 8 -18.53 -12.36 22.18
N PRO A 9 -17.80 -13.22 22.91
CA PRO A 9 -16.96 -12.79 24.01
C PRO A 9 -15.73 -11.97 23.58
N ASP A 10 -15.31 -12.05 22.31
CA ASP A 10 -14.11 -11.39 21.81
C ASP A 10 -14.43 -10.35 20.73
N ARG A 11 -15.01 -9.23 21.18
CA ARG A 11 -15.37 -8.09 20.33
C ARG A 11 -14.12 -7.50 19.65
N ASP A 12 -13.03 -7.40 20.41
CA ASP A 12 -11.83 -6.71 19.98
C ASP A 12 -11.12 -7.50 18.87
N ALA A 13 -11.05 -8.84 18.96
CA ALA A 13 -10.51 -9.65 17.87
C ALA A 13 -11.32 -9.54 16.56
N ILE A 14 -12.65 -9.39 16.63
CA ILE A 14 -13.46 -9.16 15.42
C ILE A 14 -13.14 -7.81 14.82
N ALA A 15 -13.08 -6.76 15.65
CA ALA A 15 -12.78 -5.41 15.19
C ALA A 15 -11.39 -5.33 14.55
N ASP A 16 -10.38 -5.92 15.21
CA ASP A 16 -9.01 -5.95 14.70
C ASP A 16 -8.91 -6.71 13.38
N ARG A 17 -9.60 -7.86 13.28
CA ARG A 17 -9.66 -8.60 12.02
C ARG A 17 -10.33 -7.81 10.91
N ALA A 18 -11.45 -7.14 11.19
CA ALA A 18 -12.15 -6.31 10.20
C ALA A 18 -11.27 -5.14 9.73
N LYS A 19 -10.55 -4.46 10.64
CA LYS A 19 -9.58 -3.41 10.30
C LYS A 19 -8.46 -3.92 9.40
N HIS A 20 -7.90 -5.09 9.73
CA HIS A 20 -6.85 -5.70 8.92
C HIS A 20 -7.34 -6.10 7.51
N GLU A 21 -8.49 -6.78 7.44
CA GLU A 21 -9.08 -7.21 6.16
C GLU A 21 -9.47 -6.00 5.29
N TYR A 22 -9.97 -4.93 5.91
CA TYR A 22 -10.22 -3.66 5.25
C TYR A 22 -8.94 -3.09 4.63
N ALA A 23 -7.87 -2.90 5.42
CA ALA A 23 -6.60 -2.37 4.93
C ALA A 23 -6.02 -3.20 3.77
N GLN A 24 -6.10 -4.53 3.87
CA GLN A 24 -5.66 -5.45 2.81
C GLN A 24 -6.50 -5.32 1.53
N ALA A 25 -7.82 -5.17 1.67
CA ALA A 25 -8.72 -5.01 0.55
C ALA A 25 -8.51 -3.66 -0.15
N THR A 26 -8.38 -2.57 0.63
CA THR A 26 -8.16 -1.23 0.07
C THR A 26 -6.79 -1.12 -0.60
N LEU A 27 -5.74 -1.79 -0.11
CA LEU A 27 -4.44 -1.84 -0.80
C LEU A 27 -4.56 -2.39 -2.23
N LYS A 28 -5.29 -3.51 -2.38
CA LYS A 28 -5.54 -4.13 -3.69
C LYS A 28 -6.40 -3.23 -4.58
N LEU A 29 -7.42 -2.60 -3.98
CA LEU A 29 -8.33 -1.71 -4.70
C LEU A 29 -7.59 -0.47 -5.24
N ALA A 30 -6.73 0.14 -4.43
CA ALA A 30 -5.88 1.25 -4.84
C ALA A 30 -4.95 0.84 -6.00
N ALA A 31 -4.35 -0.35 -5.94
CA ALA A 31 -3.53 -0.87 -7.04
C ALA A 31 -4.32 -1.00 -8.36
N VAL A 32 -5.57 -1.46 -8.30
CA VAL A 32 -6.46 -1.51 -9.49
C VAL A 32 -6.79 -0.09 -9.98
N GLN A 33 -7.13 0.84 -9.07
CA GLN A 33 -7.38 2.24 -9.44
C GLN A 33 -6.17 2.86 -10.15
N TYR A 34 -4.95 2.63 -9.64
CA TYR A 34 -3.72 3.09 -10.29
C TYR A 34 -3.48 2.43 -11.64
N ARG A 35 -3.79 1.15 -11.80
CA ARG A 35 -3.65 0.47 -13.09
C ARG A 35 -4.62 0.99 -14.14
N LEU A 36 -5.89 1.24 -13.77
CA LEU A 36 -6.88 1.84 -14.67
C LEU A 36 -6.42 3.24 -15.11
N ALA A 37 -5.97 4.04 -14.14
CA ALA A 37 -5.39 5.35 -14.38
C ALA A 37 -4.22 5.34 -15.38
N GLU A 38 -3.29 4.40 -15.21
CA GLU A 38 -2.13 4.21 -16.11
C GLU A 38 -2.57 3.77 -17.52
N LEU A 39 -3.48 2.80 -17.62
CA LEU A 39 -4.00 2.31 -18.89
C LEU A 39 -4.71 3.42 -19.67
N ALA A 40 -5.48 4.27 -18.98
CA ALA A 40 -6.10 5.43 -19.60
C ALA A 40 -5.06 6.46 -20.06
N GLY A 41 -4.09 6.81 -19.20
CA GLY A 41 -3.04 7.78 -19.51
C GLY A 41 -2.11 7.36 -20.65
N THR A 42 -2.01 6.06 -20.92
CA THR A 42 -1.23 5.47 -22.03
C THR A 42 -2.08 5.16 -23.27
N GLY A 43 -3.38 5.47 -23.25
CA GLY A 43 -4.29 5.24 -24.37
C GLY A 43 -4.67 3.77 -24.59
N HIS A 44 -4.38 2.89 -23.63
CA HIS A 44 -4.77 1.47 -23.66
C HIS A 44 -6.20 1.22 -23.14
N LEU A 45 -6.82 2.21 -22.51
CA LEU A 45 -8.20 2.20 -22.05
C LEU A 45 -8.82 3.55 -22.39
N ASP A 46 -10.09 3.57 -22.80
CA ASP A 46 -10.82 4.82 -23.01
C ASP A 46 -10.93 5.60 -21.69
N ALA A 47 -10.75 6.91 -21.75
CA ALA A 47 -10.73 7.75 -20.56
C ALA A 47 -12.09 7.76 -19.82
N ALA A 48 -13.20 7.77 -20.56
CA ALA A 48 -14.53 7.76 -19.97
C ALA A 48 -14.84 6.39 -19.35
N GLU A 49 -14.46 5.30 -20.03
CA GLU A 49 -14.57 3.95 -19.47
C GLU A 49 -13.74 3.79 -18.18
N SER A 50 -12.51 4.30 -18.15
CA SER A 50 -11.69 4.34 -16.94
C SER A 50 -12.38 5.10 -15.80
N LEU A 51 -12.98 6.25 -16.09
CA LEU A 51 -13.67 7.05 -15.08
C LEU A 51 -14.87 6.30 -14.49
N ASP A 52 -15.67 5.64 -15.33
CA ASP A 52 -16.84 4.88 -14.87
C ASP A 52 -16.42 3.67 -14.02
N LEU A 53 -15.36 2.95 -14.43
CA LEU A 53 -14.78 1.88 -13.63
C LEU A 53 -14.25 2.40 -12.29
N GLN A 54 -13.55 3.53 -12.28
CA GLN A 54 -13.06 4.13 -11.03
C GLN A 54 -14.21 4.52 -10.09
N ARG A 55 -15.34 5.03 -10.61
CA ARG A 55 -16.54 5.31 -9.79
C ARG A 55 -17.09 4.04 -9.15
N THR A 56 -17.20 2.95 -9.91
CA THR A 56 -17.62 1.65 -9.36
C THR A 56 -16.66 1.18 -8.26
N LEU A 57 -15.35 1.40 -8.41
CA LEU A 57 -14.39 1.04 -7.36
C LEU A 57 -14.54 1.93 -6.11
N VAL A 58 -14.93 3.20 -6.25
CA VAL A 58 -15.27 4.05 -5.09
C VAL A 58 -16.52 3.56 -4.37
N ASP A 59 -17.55 3.11 -5.09
CA ASP A 59 -18.74 2.52 -4.48
C ASP A 59 -18.38 1.23 -3.71
N VAL A 60 -17.54 0.37 -4.31
CA VAL A 60 -17.02 -0.84 -3.64
C VAL A 60 -16.22 -0.48 -2.38
N TRP A 61 -15.38 0.55 -2.45
CA TRP A 61 -14.67 1.05 -1.27
C TRP A 61 -15.63 1.51 -0.17
N ALA A 62 -16.67 2.27 -0.53
CA ALA A 62 -17.65 2.78 0.44
C ALA A 62 -18.41 1.62 1.12
N ASP A 63 -18.79 0.61 0.35
CA ASP A 63 -19.43 -0.61 0.88
C ASP A 63 -18.48 -1.39 1.80
N LEU A 64 -17.19 -1.50 1.44
CA LEU A 64 -16.17 -2.10 2.29
C LEU A 64 -16.03 -1.34 3.60
N TYR A 65 -15.90 -0.01 3.55
CA TYR A 65 -15.76 0.84 4.72
C TYR A 65 -16.98 0.73 5.65
N GLY A 66 -18.18 0.81 5.08
CA GLY A 66 -19.45 0.66 5.79
C GLY A 66 -19.61 -0.73 6.43
N GLY A 67 -19.29 -1.78 5.68
CA GLY A 67 -19.46 -3.17 6.11
C GLY A 67 -18.37 -3.70 7.05
N THR A 68 -17.24 -2.99 7.17
CA THR A 68 -16.13 -3.38 8.05
C THR A 68 -15.97 -2.36 9.18
N LEU A 69 -15.26 -1.26 8.94
CA LEU A 69 -14.88 -0.28 9.95
C LEU A 69 -16.09 0.33 10.65
N CYS A 70 -17.07 0.85 9.91
CA CYS A 70 -18.27 1.43 10.51
C CYS A 70 -19.10 0.40 11.29
N ALA A 71 -19.12 -0.86 10.86
CA ALA A 71 -19.90 -1.92 11.48
C ALA A 71 -19.31 -2.40 12.82
N VAL A 72 -18.00 -2.22 13.02
CA VAL A 72 -17.28 -2.65 14.24
C VAL A 72 -16.77 -1.48 15.09
N ARG A 73 -17.00 -0.24 14.67
CA ARG A 73 -16.62 0.97 15.40
C ARG A 73 -17.43 1.09 16.68
N ASP A 74 -16.80 1.60 17.73
CA ASP A 74 -17.51 1.97 18.95
C ASP A 74 -18.38 3.21 18.69
N GLU A 75 -19.63 3.21 19.13
CA GLU A 75 -20.59 4.30 18.92
C GLU A 75 -20.08 5.61 19.55
N ASP A 76 -19.23 5.52 20.58
CA ASP A 76 -18.60 6.65 21.26
C ASP A 76 -17.35 7.19 20.55
N THR A 77 -16.97 6.65 19.39
CA THR A 77 -15.82 7.13 18.64
C THR A 77 -16.10 8.51 18.03
N ASP A 78 -15.45 9.56 18.55
CA ASP A 78 -15.55 10.92 18.04
C ASP A 78 -15.22 11.00 16.54
N ASP A 79 -16.13 11.60 15.76
CA ASP A 79 -16.03 11.94 14.34
C ASP A 79 -14.68 12.53 13.95
N SER A 80 -14.04 13.28 14.86
CA SER A 80 -12.74 13.90 14.60
C SER A 80 -11.54 12.94 14.62
N THR A 81 -11.72 11.71 15.12
CA THR A 81 -10.64 10.74 15.36
C THR A 81 -10.78 9.43 14.57
N TRP A 82 -11.82 9.29 13.74
CA TRP A 82 -12.14 8.05 13.02
C TRP A 82 -10.95 7.47 12.27
N ASN A 83 -10.21 8.30 11.52
CA ASN A 83 -9.02 7.85 10.78
C ASN A 83 -7.94 7.21 11.67
N GLN A 84 -7.75 7.72 12.89
CA GLN A 84 -6.80 7.16 13.84
C GLN A 84 -7.32 5.84 14.42
N VAL A 85 -8.58 5.79 14.80
CA VAL A 85 -9.21 4.62 15.44
C VAL A 85 -9.35 3.45 14.48
N ASP A 86 -9.68 3.73 13.21
CA ASP A 86 -9.76 2.74 12.15
C ASP A 86 -8.39 2.13 11.82
N ASN A 87 -7.31 2.91 11.97
CA ASN A 87 -5.94 2.48 11.73
C ASN A 87 -5.21 1.98 13.00
N THR A 88 -5.93 1.65 14.09
CA THR A 88 -5.30 1.19 15.34
C THR A 88 -5.94 -0.09 15.83
N TYR A 89 -5.16 -1.14 16.08
CA TYR A 89 -5.60 -2.37 16.72
C TYR A 89 -5.95 -2.15 18.20
N SER A 90 -6.68 -3.10 18.80
CA SER A 90 -7.06 -3.04 20.22
C SER A 90 -5.87 -2.99 21.18
N ASP A 91 -4.70 -3.52 20.76
CA ASP A 91 -3.44 -3.47 21.51
C ASP A 91 -2.66 -2.15 21.32
N GLY A 92 -3.19 -1.21 20.54
CA GLY A 92 -2.61 0.11 20.29
C GLY A 92 -1.61 0.17 19.14
N ARG A 93 -1.29 -0.95 18.47
CA ARG A 93 -0.45 -0.93 17.26
C ARG A 93 -1.22 -0.33 16.09
N SER A 94 -0.50 0.33 15.18
CA SER A 94 -1.09 0.76 13.91
C SER A 94 -1.36 -0.44 13.01
N VAL A 95 -2.52 -0.46 12.37
CA VAL A 95 -2.91 -1.47 11.37
C VAL A 95 -2.05 -1.30 10.13
N MET A 96 -1.87 -0.06 9.67
CA MET A 96 -1.11 0.28 8.49
C MET A 96 -0.17 1.45 8.77
N VAL A 97 1.05 1.35 8.25
CA VAL A 97 2.05 2.42 8.26
C VAL A 97 2.51 2.64 6.83
N CYS A 98 2.37 3.88 6.34
CA CYS A 98 2.79 4.27 5.00
C CYS A 98 4.02 5.19 5.09
N SER A 99 5.04 4.90 4.29
CA SER A 99 6.27 5.69 4.19
C SER A 99 6.52 6.13 2.76
N ARG A 100 6.92 7.39 2.58
CA ARG A 100 7.18 7.96 1.25
C ARG A 100 8.47 7.40 0.65
N ILE A 101 8.44 7.04 -0.64
CA ILE A 101 9.62 6.73 -1.44
C ILE A 101 10.13 8.04 -2.06
N GLU A 102 11.39 8.39 -1.84
CA GLU A 102 12.07 9.50 -2.53
C GLU A 102 13.17 8.99 -3.48
N PRO A 103 13.41 9.65 -4.63
CA PRO A 103 12.60 10.70 -5.25
C PRO A 103 11.55 10.07 -6.17
N GLU A 104 10.25 10.17 -5.85
CA GLU A 104 9.23 9.77 -6.82
C GLU A 104 9.07 10.86 -7.89
N GLU A 105 9.94 10.85 -8.90
CA GLU A 105 9.80 11.68 -10.12
C GLU A 105 8.68 11.17 -11.04
N SER A 106 8.13 9.97 -10.81
CA SER A 106 7.15 9.32 -11.69
C SER A 106 5.68 9.74 -11.49
N ALA A 107 5.41 10.77 -10.69
CA ALA A 107 4.06 11.33 -10.53
C ALA A 107 3.67 12.32 -11.65
N GLU A 108 4.59 12.68 -12.55
CA GLU A 108 4.31 13.55 -13.70
C GLU A 108 3.69 12.80 -14.88
N PHE A 109 2.51 12.20 -14.67
CA PHE A 109 1.58 12.05 -15.78
C PHE A 109 0.70 13.29 -15.78
N GLN A 110 1.23 14.40 -16.29
CA GLN A 110 0.50 15.66 -16.50
C GLN A 110 -0.55 15.52 -17.60
N TRP A 111 -1.37 14.48 -17.54
CA TRP A 111 -2.57 14.42 -18.32
C TRP A 111 -3.59 15.32 -17.62
N GLU A 112 -4.24 16.21 -18.37
CA GLU A 112 -5.35 17.04 -17.86
C GLU A 112 -6.51 16.20 -17.29
N HIS A 113 -6.43 14.88 -17.49
CA HIS A 113 -7.36 13.86 -17.01
C HIS A 113 -6.77 12.88 -16.01
N ASN A 114 -5.56 13.07 -15.45
CA ASN A 114 -5.15 12.17 -14.36
C ASN A 114 -4.06 12.66 -13.40
N ALA A 115 -4.45 12.79 -12.13
CA ALA A 115 -3.63 12.29 -11.03
C ALA A 115 -4.50 11.53 -10.00
N PHE A 116 -5.73 11.98 -9.72
CA PHE A 116 -6.64 11.34 -8.74
C PHE A 116 -8.09 11.72 -9.01
N LEU A 117 -8.67 11.37 -10.18
CA LEU A 117 -9.98 11.87 -10.67
C LEU A 117 -11.18 11.78 -9.69
N LEU A 118 -11.05 11.05 -8.58
CA LEU A 118 -12.06 11.00 -7.53
C LEU A 118 -11.60 11.54 -6.17
N ASP A 119 -10.30 11.75 -5.92
CA ASP A 119 -9.71 12.12 -4.59
C ASP A 119 -10.41 11.44 -3.39
N ASN A 120 -10.87 10.22 -3.64
CA ASN A 120 -11.74 9.44 -2.77
C ASN A 120 -11.49 7.97 -3.07
N GLY A 121 -11.89 7.11 -2.14
CA GLY A 121 -11.68 5.67 -2.26
C GLY A 121 -10.35 5.23 -1.67
N ALA A 122 -9.94 4.02 -2.05
CA ALA A 122 -8.76 3.38 -1.49
C ALA A 122 -7.44 4.11 -1.79
N VAL A 123 -7.38 4.92 -2.85
CA VAL A 123 -6.18 5.73 -3.18
C VAL A 123 -5.86 6.81 -2.14
N CYS A 124 -6.82 7.21 -1.30
CA CYS A 124 -6.57 8.13 -0.19
C CYS A 124 -5.88 7.45 0.99
N GLU A 125 -6.14 6.16 1.19
CA GLU A 125 -5.50 5.34 2.22
C GLU A 125 -4.14 4.81 1.80
N HIS A 126 -3.97 4.57 0.49
CA HIS A 126 -2.75 4.04 -0.10
C HIS A 126 -2.20 4.97 -1.19
N PRO A 127 -1.73 6.19 -0.83
CA PRO A 127 -1.28 7.15 -1.83
C PRO A 127 -0.13 6.60 -2.67
N ARG A 128 -0.12 6.94 -3.96
CA ARG A 128 1.01 6.64 -4.85
C ARG A 128 2.28 7.29 -4.31
N GLY A 129 3.41 6.61 -4.49
CA GLY A 129 4.67 7.03 -3.88
C GLY A 129 4.86 6.65 -2.43
N MET A 130 3.89 5.97 -1.83
CA MET A 130 4.02 5.40 -0.51
C MET A 130 4.22 3.89 -0.58
N ILE A 131 5.08 3.37 0.28
CA ILE A 131 5.07 1.96 0.67
C ILE A 131 4.19 1.87 1.91
N CYS A 132 3.05 1.20 1.78
CA CYS A 132 2.18 0.90 2.91
C CYS A 132 2.42 -0.53 3.39
N VAL A 133 2.79 -0.66 4.66
CA VAL A 133 2.96 -1.95 5.35
C VAL A 133 1.76 -2.15 6.26
N ILE A 134 1.09 -3.29 6.11
CA ILE A 134 -0.06 -3.68 6.92
C ILE A 134 0.43 -4.72 7.93
N ALA A 135 0.35 -4.37 9.22
CA ALA A 135 0.73 -5.26 10.31
C ALA A 135 -0.23 -6.45 10.42
N PRO A 136 0.21 -7.63 10.89
CA PRO A 136 -0.68 -8.74 11.19
C PRO A 136 -1.63 -8.40 12.35
N VAL A 137 -2.78 -9.09 12.38
CA VAL A 137 -3.70 -9.04 13.52
C VAL A 137 -3.01 -9.56 14.79
N ASP A 138 -2.40 -10.75 14.72
CA ASP A 138 -1.67 -11.35 15.83
C ASP A 138 -0.21 -10.85 15.89
N PRO A 139 0.21 -10.17 16.97
CA PRO A 139 1.57 -9.69 17.12
C PRO A 139 2.60 -10.81 17.30
N SER A 140 2.17 -12.02 17.67
CA SER A 140 3.04 -13.19 17.83
C SER A 140 3.31 -13.94 16.52
N GLY A 141 2.67 -13.51 15.43
CA GLY A 141 3.07 -13.95 14.09
C GLY A 141 4.50 -13.50 13.86
N ASP A 142 5.44 -14.46 13.86
CA ASP A 142 6.86 -14.25 13.57
C ASP A 142 7.04 -13.49 12.25
N TYR A 143 7.09 -12.16 12.34
CA TYR A 143 7.90 -11.40 11.42
C TYR A 143 9.28 -11.37 12.06
N ILE A 144 10.27 -11.80 11.29
CA ILE A 144 11.62 -11.30 11.44
C ILE A 144 11.50 -9.79 11.20
N THR A 145 11.11 -9.03 12.22
CA THR A 145 11.62 -7.68 12.36
C THR A 145 13.10 -7.91 12.55
N ASP A 146 13.88 -7.67 11.50
CA ASP A 146 15.32 -7.51 11.63
C ASP A 146 15.49 -6.24 12.48
N ASP A 147 15.32 -6.46 13.78
CA ASP A 147 15.41 -5.50 14.84
C ASP A 147 16.87 -5.03 14.81
N HIS A 148 17.07 -3.78 14.38
CA HIS A 148 18.37 -3.13 14.38
C HIS A 148 19.47 -3.79 13.52
N GLN A 149 19.26 -3.92 12.22
CA GLN A 149 20.37 -3.69 11.31
C GLN A 149 20.21 -2.30 10.69
N ASP A 150 20.91 -1.32 11.26
CA ASP A 150 21.53 -0.25 10.50
C ASP A 150 22.29 -0.91 9.36
N THR A 151 21.55 -1.24 8.30
CA THR A 151 22.14 -1.84 7.12
C THR A 151 22.71 -0.65 6.40
N ASP A 152 23.93 -0.31 6.78
CA ASP A 152 24.74 0.71 6.12
C ASP A 152 24.62 0.45 4.63
N PHE A 153 24.02 1.40 3.91
CA PHE A 153 23.81 1.33 2.47
C PHE A 153 25.13 1.03 1.73
N ALA A 154 26.29 1.37 2.34
CA ALA A 154 27.61 1.00 1.84
C ALA A 154 27.88 -0.51 1.89
N ASP A 155 27.41 -1.22 2.91
CA ASP A 155 27.57 -2.67 3.03
C ASP A 155 26.65 -3.43 2.06
N LEU A 156 25.45 -2.91 1.82
CA LEU A 156 24.52 -3.44 0.81
C LEU A 156 25.06 -3.24 -0.62
N ARG A 157 25.67 -2.09 -0.91
CA ARG A 157 26.39 -1.83 -2.17
C ARG A 157 27.60 -2.74 -2.34
N ARG A 158 28.36 -3.01 -1.28
CA ARG A 158 29.53 -3.91 -1.31
C ARG A 158 29.13 -5.35 -1.58
N ARG A 159 27.98 -5.79 -1.06
CA ARG A 159 27.44 -7.15 -1.29
C ARG A 159 26.84 -7.34 -2.68
N LEU A 160 26.32 -6.26 -3.28
CA LEU A 160 25.78 -6.26 -4.65
C LEU A 160 26.82 -5.92 -5.73
N GLY A 161 28.01 -5.45 -5.34
CA GLY A 161 29.08 -4.98 -6.24
C GLY A 161 30.26 -5.93 -6.45
N ARG A 162 30.04 -7.25 -6.40
CA ARG A 162 30.99 -8.28 -6.87
C ARG A 162 30.23 -9.09 -7.93
N ASP A 163 30.50 -9.01 -9.23
CA ASP A 163 31.79 -9.17 -9.90
C ASP A 163 31.84 -8.37 -11.22
N ASP A 164 32.44 -7.18 -11.25
CA ASP A 164 32.84 -6.52 -12.50
C ASP A 164 34.15 -5.74 -12.25
N GLU A 165 35.26 -6.47 -12.20
CA GLU A 165 36.68 -6.04 -12.32
C GLU A 165 37.46 -7.35 -12.06
N GLU A 166 38.21 -7.98 -12.99
CA GLU A 166 39.27 -7.55 -13.89
C GLU A 166 39.34 -8.62 -15.03
N GLU A 167 39.68 -8.35 -16.30
CA GLU A 167 41.01 -7.97 -16.76
C GLU A 167 40.88 -7.27 -18.13
N SER A 168 41.35 -6.02 -18.18
CA SER A 168 41.88 -5.45 -19.41
C SER A 168 43.32 -5.93 -19.54
N GLN A 169 43.59 -6.82 -20.51
CA GLN A 169 44.94 -7.07 -20.98
C GLN A 169 45.15 -6.29 -22.27
N GLU A 170 45.89 -5.19 -22.13
CA GLU A 170 46.64 -4.57 -23.21
C GLU A 170 47.54 -5.64 -23.85
N ASP A 171 47.51 -5.78 -25.17
CA ASP A 171 48.64 -6.33 -25.90
C ASP A 171 48.89 -5.47 -27.14
N ASP A 172 49.98 -4.70 -27.03
CA ASP A 172 50.60 -3.92 -28.08
C ASP A 172 51.14 -4.85 -29.17
N GLY A 173 50.63 -4.70 -30.40
CA GLY A 173 51.06 -5.49 -31.55
C GLY A 173 51.18 -4.65 -32.82
N ASP A 174 52.05 -3.65 -32.81
CA ASP A 174 52.53 -2.94 -34.00
C ASP A 174 53.53 -3.83 -34.78
N VAL A 175 53.15 -4.32 -35.97
CA VAL A 175 54.11 -4.68 -37.04
C VAL A 175 53.52 -4.40 -38.42
N SER A 176 53.94 -3.26 -38.96
CA SER A 176 54.00 -2.87 -40.37
C SER A 176 54.40 -3.95 -41.39
N GLY A 177 53.89 -3.89 -42.62
CA GLY A 177 54.57 -4.51 -43.77
C GLY A 177 53.77 -4.66 -45.06
N SER A 178 53.84 -3.62 -45.91
CA SER A 178 53.83 -3.59 -47.39
C SER A 178 52.72 -4.26 -48.21
#